data_AF-A0A061I4G9-F1
#
_entry.id   AF-A0A061I4G9-F1
#
_cell.length_a   1.000
_cell.length_b   1.000
_cell.length_c   1.000
_cell.angle_alpha   90.00
_cell.angle_beta   90.00
_cell.angle_gamma   90.00
#
_symmetry.space_group_name_H-M   'P 1'
#
loop_
_entity.id
_entity.type
_entity.pdbx_description
1 polymer ?
#
loop_
_entity_poly.entity_id
_entity_poly.type
_entity_poly.pdbx_seq_one_letter_code
_entity_poly.pdbx_strand_id
1 'polypeptide(L)'
;MYCRELTERFEDVWIVSGPLTLPHTGSDGKKAVSYQVIGEDNVAVPSHLYKVIVARRSPESTEPLALGAFVVPNTAIGFQSQLTEFQVSLQDLEKMSGLVFFPHLDRTSNIRNICSVDTCKLLDFQEFTLYLSTRKIDGARSVAKLEKVLETLKSSGVEPDDYFLSRYGKKLQELKAKEQAGAQLEKPS
;
A
#
# COMPACT_ATOMS: atom_id res chain seq x y z
N MET A 1 0.01 3.46 -0.74
CA MET A 1 -0.66 4.78 -0.61
C MET A 1 0.38 5.85 -0.53
N TYR A 2 1.31 5.74 0.42
CA TYR A 2 2.53 6.56 0.49
C TYR A 2 3.20 6.87 -0.86
N CYS A 3 3.52 5.87 -1.70
CA CYS A 3 4.18 6.17 -2.98
C CYS A 3 3.34 7.03 -3.94
N ARG A 4 2.01 7.02 -3.83
CA ARG A 4 1.15 7.94 -4.59
C ARG A 4 1.11 9.32 -3.94
N GLU A 5 1.05 9.36 -2.61
CA GLU A 5 1.10 10.60 -1.84
C GLU A 5 2.39 11.40 -2.09
N LEU A 6 3.51 10.71 -2.37
CA LEU A 6 4.75 11.36 -2.82
C LEU A 6 4.55 12.27 -4.04
N THR A 7 3.59 11.98 -4.92
CA THR A 7 3.35 12.81 -6.12
C THR A 7 2.72 14.16 -5.80
N GLU A 8 2.29 14.40 -4.55
CA GLU A 8 1.87 15.72 -4.08
C GLU A 8 3.07 16.62 -3.76
N ARG A 9 4.27 16.04 -3.63
CA ARG A 9 5.50 16.72 -3.18
C ARG A 9 6.67 16.58 -4.14
N PHE A 10 6.61 15.62 -5.04
CA PHE A 10 7.61 15.30 -6.05
C PHE A 10 6.91 15.14 -7.39
N GLU A 11 7.36 15.84 -8.43
CA GLU A 11 6.75 15.75 -9.76
C GLU A 11 6.95 14.37 -10.39
N ASP A 12 8.09 13.72 -10.15
CA ASP A 12 8.38 12.39 -10.66
C ASP A 12 8.73 11.40 -9.53
N VAL A 13 8.10 10.22 -9.60
CA VAL A 13 8.36 9.11 -8.67
C VAL A 13 8.50 7.81 -9.47
N TRP A 14 9.68 7.20 -9.42
CA TRP A 14 9.95 5.89 -10.00
C TRP A 14 9.96 4.81 -8.92
N ILE A 15 9.34 3.67 -9.23
CA ILE A 15 9.17 2.57 -8.28
C ILE A 15 9.54 1.27 -8.98
N VAL A 16 10.50 0.54 -8.39
CA VAL A 16 10.74 -0.87 -8.74
C VAL A 16 10.22 -1.73 -7.59
N SER A 17 9.53 -2.83 -7.90
CA SER A 17 9.00 -3.76 -6.91
C SER A 17 9.21 -5.19 -7.36
N GLY A 18 9.43 -6.10 -6.42
CA GLY A 18 9.56 -7.51 -6.76
C GLY A 18 9.58 -8.44 -5.55
N PRO A 19 9.58 -9.76 -5.81
CA PRO A 19 9.68 -10.80 -4.79
C PRO A 19 11.13 -11.07 -4.34
N LEU A 20 11.30 -11.61 -3.14
CA LEU A 20 12.54 -12.17 -2.62
C LEU A 20 12.31 -13.51 -1.90
N THR A 21 13.23 -14.45 -2.12
CA THR A 21 13.34 -15.72 -1.39
C THR A 21 14.63 -15.71 -0.58
N LEU A 22 14.57 -15.15 0.64
CA LEU A 22 15.73 -14.94 1.50
C LEU A 22 16.05 -16.19 2.34
N PRO A 23 17.33 -16.43 2.67
CA PRO A 23 17.71 -17.59 3.46
C PRO A 23 17.31 -17.44 4.93
N HIS A 24 16.99 -18.56 5.57
CA HIS A 24 16.89 -18.68 7.03
C HIS A 24 18.05 -19.52 7.55
N THR A 25 18.48 -19.24 8.78
CA THR A 25 19.53 -20.01 9.46
C THR A 25 18.88 -21.09 10.30
N GLY A 26 19.17 -22.36 9.99
CA GLY A 26 18.70 -23.51 10.75
C GLY A 26 19.38 -23.66 12.12
N SER A 27 18.89 -24.56 12.95
CA SER A 27 19.48 -24.88 14.26
C SER A 27 20.90 -25.45 14.17
N ASP A 28 21.26 -26.02 13.01
CA ASP A 28 22.61 -26.51 12.70
C ASP A 28 23.55 -25.41 12.17
N GLY A 29 23.10 -24.15 12.14
CA GLY A 29 23.85 -23.01 11.65
C GLY A 29 23.92 -22.90 10.12
N LYS A 30 23.35 -23.86 9.37
CA LYS A 30 23.32 -23.79 7.91
C LYS A 30 22.26 -22.82 7.44
N LYS A 31 22.56 -22.12 6.35
CA LYS A 31 21.62 -21.21 5.68
C LYS A 31 20.96 -21.93 4.52
N ALA A 32 19.64 -21.94 4.49
CA ALA A 32 18.86 -22.53 3.42
C ALA A 32 17.79 -21.55 2.94
N VAL A 33 17.48 -21.59 1.65
CA VAL A 33 16.31 -20.92 1.08
C VAL A 33 15.21 -21.97 0.93
N SER A 34 14.05 -21.70 1.49
CA SER A 34 12.84 -22.53 1.34
C SER A 34 11.66 -21.62 1.09
N TYR A 35 10.83 -21.98 0.12
CA TYR A 35 9.61 -21.26 -0.21
C TYR A 35 8.56 -22.24 -0.75
N GLN A 36 7.30 -21.91 -0.52
CA GLN A 36 6.19 -22.70 -1.05
C GLN A 36 6.02 -22.42 -2.55
N VAL A 37 5.62 -23.44 -3.30
CA VAL A 37 5.05 -23.29 -4.64
C VAL A 37 3.57 -23.70 -4.61
N ILE A 38 2.72 -23.03 -5.39
CA ILE A 38 1.26 -23.26 -5.38
C ILE A 38 0.70 -23.46 -6.79
N GLY A 39 -0.41 -24.23 -6.88
CA GLY A 39 -1.07 -24.56 -8.14
C GLY A 39 -0.31 -25.59 -8.99
N GLU A 40 -0.90 -25.99 -10.11
CA GLU A 40 -0.31 -26.96 -11.05
C GLU A 40 0.99 -26.44 -11.67
N ASP A 41 1.08 -25.12 -11.88
CA ASP A 41 2.25 -24.45 -12.47
C ASP A 41 3.37 -24.13 -11.46
N ASN A 42 3.22 -24.56 -10.20
CA ASN A 42 4.22 -24.33 -9.13
C ASN A 42 4.63 -22.85 -8.97
N VAL A 43 3.66 -21.95 -8.89
CA VAL A 43 3.92 -20.51 -8.70
C VAL A 43 4.62 -20.28 -7.36
N ALA A 44 5.81 -19.67 -7.39
CA ALA A 44 6.61 -19.42 -6.19
C ALA A 44 5.99 -18.35 -5.28
N VAL A 45 5.88 -18.67 -3.98
CA VAL A 45 5.44 -17.76 -2.94
C VAL A 45 6.66 -17.09 -2.29
N PRO A 46 6.85 -15.78 -2.43
CA PRO A 46 8.03 -15.13 -1.90
C PRO A 46 8.03 -15.09 -0.38
N SER A 47 9.22 -15.09 0.22
CA SER A 47 9.40 -14.87 1.66
C SER A 47 9.27 -13.39 2.04
N HIS A 48 9.70 -12.50 1.14
CA HIS A 48 9.74 -11.06 1.34
C HIS A 48 9.38 -10.36 0.02
N LEU A 49 8.99 -9.10 0.12
CA LEU A 49 8.76 -8.21 -1.01
C LEU A 49 9.68 -7.01 -0.85
N TYR A 50 10.15 -6.45 -1.97
CA TYR A 50 10.93 -5.22 -1.94
C TYR A 50 10.27 -4.10 -2.73
N LYS A 51 10.62 -2.87 -2.35
CA LYS A 51 10.39 -1.66 -3.12
C LYS A 51 11.64 -0.79 -3.13
N VAL A 52 12.01 -0.31 -4.31
CA VAL A 52 12.96 0.81 -4.46
C VAL A 52 12.18 2.00 -4.96
N ILE A 53 12.28 3.12 -4.26
CA ILE A 53 11.61 4.37 -4.58
C ILE A 53 12.68 5.41 -4.90
N VAL A 54 12.56 6.06 -6.05
CA VAL A 54 13.34 7.24 -6.43
C VAL A 54 12.37 8.37 -6.70
N ALA A 55 12.60 9.54 -6.12
CA ALA A 55 11.76 10.71 -6.29
C ALA A 55 12.58 11.95 -6.67
N ARG A 56 12.08 12.71 -7.64
CA ARG A 56 12.65 13.98 -8.10
C ARG A 56 11.67 15.11 -7.82
N ARG A 57 12.15 16.22 -7.27
CA ARG A 57 11.30 17.38 -6.93
C ARG A 57 10.63 17.95 -8.17
N SER A 58 11.43 18.35 -9.14
CA SER A 58 11.04 18.74 -10.50
C SER A 58 12.25 18.58 -11.44
N PRO A 59 12.07 18.57 -12.78
CA PRO A 59 13.17 18.53 -13.73
C PRO A 59 14.14 19.72 -13.61
N GLU A 60 13.65 20.90 -13.22
CA GLU A 60 14.42 22.15 -13.11
C GLU A 60 15.06 22.33 -11.73
N SER A 61 14.69 21.52 -10.74
CA SER A 61 15.21 21.63 -9.38
C SER A 61 16.67 21.19 -9.30
N THR A 62 17.48 21.97 -8.58
CA THR A 62 18.85 21.58 -8.21
C THR A 62 18.89 20.69 -6.97
N GLU A 63 17.73 20.40 -6.35
CA GLU A 63 17.67 19.48 -5.22
C GLU A 63 18.12 18.08 -5.64
N PRO A 64 18.98 17.43 -4.83
CA PRO A 64 19.37 16.06 -5.13
C PRO A 64 18.18 15.10 -5.00
N LEU A 65 18.21 14.05 -5.84
CA LEU A 65 17.21 12.99 -5.85
C LEU A 65 17.06 12.33 -4.47
N ALA A 66 15.85 11.91 -4.16
CA ALA A 66 15.55 11.14 -2.95
C ALA A 66 15.44 9.65 -3.30
N LEU A 67 16.08 8.78 -2.53
CA LEU A 67 16.07 7.33 -2.74
C LEU A 67 15.82 6.57 -1.44
N GLY A 68 15.00 5.53 -1.50
CA GLY A 68 14.85 4.54 -0.43
C GLY A 68 14.61 3.14 -0.95
N ALA A 69 15.23 2.16 -0.31
CA ALA A 69 14.99 0.74 -0.55
C ALA A 69 14.37 0.11 0.70
N PHE A 70 13.35 -0.72 0.51
CA PHE A 70 12.58 -1.33 1.59
C PHE A 70 12.37 -2.80 1.32
N VAL A 71 12.48 -3.64 2.35
CA VAL A 71 12.24 -5.07 2.31
C VAL A 71 11.28 -5.45 3.43
N VAL A 72 10.11 -5.96 3.08
CA VAL A 72 9.07 -6.37 4.03
C VAL A 72 8.85 -7.88 3.97
N PRO A 73 8.62 -8.57 5.10
CA PRO A 73 8.25 -9.98 5.06
C PRO A 73 6.88 -10.15 4.41
N ASN A 74 6.69 -11.26 3.69
CA ASN A 74 5.40 -11.62 3.09
C ASN A 74 4.50 -12.28 4.14
N THR A 75 4.23 -11.54 5.22
CA THR A 75 3.40 -11.94 6.35
C THR A 75 2.52 -10.78 6.80
N ALA A 76 1.62 -11.00 7.75
CA ALA A 76 0.83 -9.92 8.32
C ALA A 76 1.73 -8.97 9.12
N ILE A 77 1.67 -7.68 8.78
CA ILE A 77 2.38 -6.60 9.47
C ILE A 77 1.33 -5.65 10.04
N GLY A 78 1.37 -5.41 11.36
CA GLY A 78 0.46 -4.49 12.04
C GLY A 78 0.90 -3.02 11.94
N PHE A 79 0.10 -2.11 12.51
CA PHE A 79 0.35 -0.66 12.49
C PHE A 79 1.45 -0.18 13.45
N GLN A 80 2.05 -1.08 14.24
CA GLN A 80 3.09 -0.72 15.22
C GLN A 80 4.45 -0.51 14.55
N SER A 81 4.74 -1.24 13.48
CA SER A 81 6.00 -1.12 12.75
C SER A 81 5.95 0.04 11.77
N GLN A 82 6.94 0.92 11.85
CA GLN A 82 7.12 2.03 10.92
C GLN A 82 7.81 1.55 9.64
N LEU A 83 7.58 2.26 8.52
CA LEU A 83 8.19 1.92 7.23
C LEU A 83 9.73 1.90 7.29
N THR A 84 10.30 2.79 8.10
CA THR A 84 11.75 2.92 8.29
C THR A 84 12.39 1.69 8.94
N GLU A 85 11.64 0.90 9.71
CA GLU A 85 12.13 -0.39 10.27
C GLU A 85 12.43 -1.42 9.17
N PHE A 86 11.79 -1.28 8.01
CA PHE A 86 11.99 -2.13 6.85
C PHE A 86 12.95 -1.52 5.81
N GLN A 87 13.55 -0.38 6.13
CA GLN A 87 14.50 0.27 5.23
C GLN A 87 15.83 -0.49 5.22
N VAL A 88 16.36 -0.71 4.03
CA VAL A 88 17.68 -1.32 3.80
C VAL A 88 18.52 -0.41 2.91
N SER A 89 19.84 -0.66 2.87
CA SER A 89 20.68 0.01 1.87
C SER A 89 20.33 -0.49 0.46
N LEU A 90 20.54 0.35 -0.55
CA LEU A 90 20.34 -0.08 -1.95
C LEU A 90 21.28 -1.25 -2.28
N GLN A 91 22.53 -1.19 -1.81
CA GLN A 91 23.56 -2.21 -2.04
C GLN A 91 23.17 -3.57 -1.44
N ASP A 92 22.59 -3.58 -0.23
CA ASP A 92 22.14 -4.83 0.40
C ASP A 92 21.00 -5.45 -0.38
N LEU A 93 20.03 -4.65 -0.84
CA LEU A 93 18.93 -5.14 -1.66
C LEU A 93 19.42 -5.70 -3.01
N GLU A 94 20.39 -5.04 -3.65
CA GLU A 94 21.02 -5.54 -4.88
C GLU A 94 21.71 -6.87 -4.65
N LYS A 95 22.43 -7.01 -3.54
CA LYS A 95 23.05 -8.28 -3.13
C LYS A 95 22.03 -9.38 -2.86
N MET A 96 20.90 -9.04 -2.23
CA MET A 96 19.82 -9.99 -1.95
C MET A 96 19.06 -10.43 -3.20
N SER A 97 18.86 -9.50 -4.16
CA SER A 97 18.03 -9.73 -5.35
C SER A 97 18.83 -10.21 -6.57
N GLY A 98 20.14 -9.97 -6.60
CA GLY A 98 20.95 -10.20 -7.80
C GLY A 98 20.67 -9.19 -8.92
N LEU A 99 20.07 -8.04 -8.61
CA LEU A 99 19.70 -6.99 -9.56
C LEU A 99 20.57 -5.75 -9.38
N VAL A 100 20.59 -4.91 -10.42
CA VAL A 100 21.10 -3.53 -10.34
C VAL A 100 19.93 -2.58 -10.59
N PHE A 101 19.62 -1.75 -9.61
CA PHE A 101 18.52 -0.78 -9.72
C PHE A 101 19.04 0.56 -10.23
N PHE A 102 18.28 1.14 -11.17
CA PHE A 102 18.58 2.45 -11.78
C PHE A 102 20.06 2.57 -12.22
N PRO A 103 20.54 1.72 -13.16
CA PRO A 103 21.96 1.66 -13.51
C PRO A 103 22.51 2.96 -14.12
N HIS A 104 21.65 3.84 -14.64
CA HIS A 104 22.04 5.16 -15.16
C HIS A 104 22.06 6.26 -14.09
N LEU A 105 21.69 5.95 -12.85
CA LEU A 105 21.79 6.89 -11.74
C LEU A 105 23.24 6.99 -11.28
N ASP A 106 23.81 8.19 -11.32
CA ASP A 106 25.15 8.45 -10.82
C ASP A 106 25.17 8.33 -9.28
N ARG A 107 25.70 7.22 -8.78
CA ARG A 107 25.79 6.94 -7.33
C ARG A 107 26.87 7.73 -6.62
N THR A 108 27.75 8.41 -7.36
CA THR A 108 28.75 9.31 -6.78
C THR A 108 28.17 10.70 -6.52
N SER A 109 27.08 11.04 -7.21
CA SER A 109 26.30 12.24 -6.94
C SER A 109 25.65 12.19 -5.55
N ASN A 110 25.30 13.36 -5.03
CA ASN A 110 24.58 13.46 -3.76
C ASN A 110 23.16 12.89 -3.96
N ILE A 111 22.87 11.73 -3.38
CA ILE A 111 21.51 11.16 -3.34
C ILE A 111 21.07 11.16 -1.89
N ARG A 112 19.91 11.77 -1.61
CA ARG A 112 19.40 11.88 -0.24
C ARG A 112 18.56 10.64 0.11
N ASN A 113 18.62 10.22 1.37
CA ASN A 113 17.70 9.22 1.89
C ASN A 113 16.26 9.79 1.85
N ILE A 114 15.33 9.10 1.19
CA ILE A 114 13.93 9.52 1.09
C ILE A 114 13.27 9.70 2.45
N CYS A 115 13.61 8.89 3.47
CA CYS A 115 13.04 9.02 4.81
C CYS A 115 13.68 10.16 5.64
N SER A 116 14.69 10.84 5.10
CA SER A 116 15.25 12.06 5.69
C SER A 116 14.69 13.33 5.06
N VAL A 117 14.16 13.24 3.83
CA VAL A 117 13.61 14.39 3.09
C VAL A 117 12.09 14.36 2.97
N ASP A 118 11.50 13.19 3.16
CA ASP A 118 10.07 12.93 3.30
C ASP A 118 9.83 12.12 4.58
N THR A 119 8.56 11.94 4.94
CA THR A 119 8.17 11.41 6.25
C THR A 119 8.39 9.92 6.37
N CYS A 120 8.33 9.16 5.26
CA CYS A 120 8.19 7.70 5.30
C CYS A 120 7.08 7.23 6.25
N LYS A 121 6.07 8.08 6.51
CA LYS A 121 4.96 7.76 7.39
C LYS A 121 3.87 7.07 6.57
N LEU A 122 3.48 5.87 7.00
CA LEU A 122 2.30 5.20 6.47
C LEU A 122 1.05 5.73 7.19
N LEU A 123 -0.11 5.56 6.55
CA LEU A 123 -1.38 5.84 7.21
C LEU A 123 -1.49 5.00 8.48
N ASP A 124 -1.93 5.64 9.55
CA ASP A 124 -2.19 4.96 10.80
C ASP A 124 -3.49 4.14 10.75
N PHE A 125 -3.81 3.48 11.87
CA PHE A 125 -5.01 2.66 11.97
C PHE A 125 -6.29 3.43 11.69
N GLN A 126 -6.43 4.65 12.19
CA GLN A 126 -7.64 5.45 12.04
C GLN A 126 -7.80 5.89 10.59
N GLU A 127 -6.75 6.48 10.03
CA GLU A 127 -6.70 6.97 8.64
C GLU A 127 -6.97 5.84 7.64
N PHE A 128 -6.30 4.69 7.83
CA PHE A 128 -6.44 3.56 6.91
C PHE A 128 -7.82 2.87 7.02
N THR A 129 -8.35 2.73 8.24
CA THR A 129 -9.68 2.16 8.46
C THR A 129 -10.77 3.04 7.88
N LEU A 130 -10.66 4.36 8.06
CA LEU A 130 -11.56 5.33 7.44
C LEU A 130 -11.49 5.24 5.91
N TYR A 131 -10.28 5.29 5.33
CA TYR A 131 -10.08 5.17 3.88
C TYR A 131 -10.71 3.90 3.29
N LEU A 132 -10.47 2.74 3.89
CA LEU A 132 -11.06 1.48 3.42
C LEU A 132 -12.58 1.46 3.57
N SER A 133 -13.10 2.01 4.66
CA SER A 133 -14.54 2.09 4.90
C SER A 133 -15.21 3.00 3.87
N THR A 134 -14.61 4.14 3.54
CA THR A 134 -15.08 5.02 2.45
C THR A 134 -15.11 4.27 1.12
N ARG A 135 -14.10 3.45 0.81
CA ARG A 135 -14.11 2.63 -0.43
C ARG A 135 -15.18 1.54 -0.43
N LYS A 136 -15.54 0.98 0.73
CA LYS A 136 -16.61 -0.02 0.85
C LYS A 136 -17.99 0.56 0.54
N ILE A 137 -18.20 1.88 0.69
CA ILE A 137 -19.44 2.57 0.33
C ILE A 137 -19.77 2.31 -1.15
N ASP A 138 -18.80 2.49 -2.04
CA ASP A 138 -19.03 2.36 -3.48
C ASP A 138 -19.46 0.95 -3.90
N GLY A 139 -18.95 -0.07 -3.19
CA GLY A 139 -19.30 -1.47 -3.39
C GLY A 139 -20.59 -1.92 -2.71
N ALA A 140 -21.24 -1.08 -1.89
CA ALA A 140 -22.48 -1.44 -1.22
C ALA A 140 -23.62 -1.59 -2.23
N ARG A 141 -24.33 -2.73 -2.17
CA ARG A 141 -25.43 -3.10 -3.09
C ARG A 141 -26.83 -3.02 -2.46
N SER A 142 -26.91 -2.74 -1.16
CA SER A 142 -28.16 -2.57 -0.42
C SER A 142 -27.96 -1.59 0.72
N VAL A 143 -29.06 -0.96 1.17
CA VAL A 143 -29.01 -0.01 2.30
C VAL A 143 -28.45 -0.68 3.55
N ALA A 144 -28.88 -1.91 3.87
CA ALA A 144 -28.38 -2.67 5.01
C ALA A 144 -26.86 -2.91 4.95
N LYS A 145 -26.30 -3.16 3.75
CA LYS A 145 -24.85 -3.33 3.60
C LYS A 145 -24.11 -2.01 3.81
N LEU A 146 -24.68 -0.90 3.35
CA LEU A 146 -24.13 0.44 3.54
C LEU A 146 -24.14 0.83 5.03
N GLU A 147 -25.24 0.62 5.74
CA GLU A 147 -25.36 0.87 7.18
C GLU A 147 -24.34 0.05 7.98
N LYS A 148 -24.15 -1.22 7.62
CA LYS A 148 -23.14 -2.08 8.24
C LYS A 148 -21.71 -1.54 8.09
N VAL A 149 -21.39 -0.82 6.99
CA VAL A 149 -20.08 -0.16 6.83
C VAL A 149 -19.90 0.93 7.89
N LEU A 150 -20.91 1.79 8.08
CA LEU A 150 -20.89 2.85 9.09
C LEU A 150 -20.83 2.29 10.51
N GLU A 151 -21.61 1.24 10.80
CA GLU A 151 -21.58 0.56 12.09
C GLU A 151 -20.19 -0.02 12.40
N THR A 152 -19.59 -0.73 11.44
CA THR A 152 -18.24 -1.32 11.60
C THR A 152 -17.17 -0.25 11.83
N LEU A 153 -17.29 0.90 11.15
CA LEU A 153 -16.36 2.01 11.31
C LEU A 153 -16.45 2.58 12.74
N LYS A 154 -17.67 2.85 13.22
CA LYS A 154 -17.92 3.34 14.59
C LYS A 154 -17.50 2.34 15.65
N SER A 155 -17.79 1.04 15.47
CA SER A 155 -17.38 0.00 16.42
C SER A 155 -15.86 -0.17 16.49
N SER A 156 -15.13 0.27 15.47
CA SER A 156 -13.66 0.29 15.46
C SER A 156 -13.08 1.54 16.13
N GLY A 157 -13.92 2.42 16.69
CA GLY A 157 -13.50 3.66 17.35
C GLY A 157 -12.99 4.74 16.39
N VAL A 158 -13.39 4.68 15.12
CA VAL A 158 -12.98 5.66 14.10
C VAL A 158 -14.18 6.52 13.73
N GLU A 159 -14.01 7.84 13.84
CA GLU A 159 -15.05 8.81 13.49
C GLU A 159 -15.08 9.06 11.97
N PRO A 160 -16.28 9.13 11.35
CA PRO A 160 -16.41 9.51 9.95
C PRO A 160 -16.03 10.97 9.69
N ASP A 161 -15.29 11.24 8.62
CA ASP A 161 -15.02 12.59 8.14
C ASP A 161 -16.09 13.10 7.16
N ASP A 162 -16.03 14.38 6.79
CA ASP A 162 -16.98 15.01 5.86
C ASP A 162 -16.99 14.32 4.49
N TYR A 163 -15.83 13.83 4.05
CA TYR A 163 -15.71 13.12 2.79
C TYR A 163 -16.46 11.78 2.84
N PHE A 164 -16.27 10.98 3.88
CA PHE A 164 -17.02 9.74 4.12
C PHE A 164 -18.51 10.03 4.15
N LEU A 165 -18.96 11.02 4.92
CA LEU A 165 -20.39 11.34 5.08
C LEU A 165 -21.02 11.77 3.76
N SER A 166 -20.30 12.56 2.94
CA SER A 166 -20.73 12.96 1.61
C SER A 166 -20.91 11.75 0.68
N ARG A 167 -19.93 10.83 0.65
CA ARG A 167 -20.01 9.59 -0.14
C ARG A 167 -21.14 8.69 0.33
N TYR A 168 -21.29 8.55 1.64
CA TYR A 168 -22.33 7.74 2.27
C TYR A 168 -23.73 8.25 1.89
N GLY A 169 -23.97 9.55 2.04
CA GLY A 169 -25.27 10.17 1.72
C GLY A 169 -25.65 9.99 0.25
N LYS A 170 -24.71 10.23 -0.68
CA LYS A 170 -24.94 10.00 -2.11
C LYS A 170 -25.28 8.54 -2.42
N LYS A 171 -24.55 7.59 -1.82
CA LYS A 171 -24.79 6.16 -2.04
C LYS A 171 -26.12 5.70 -1.46
N LEU A 172 -26.52 6.23 -0.30
CA LEU A 172 -27.79 5.93 0.33
C LEU A 172 -28.97 6.35 -0.55
N GLN A 173 -28.91 7.55 -1.14
CA GLN A 173 -29.93 8.03 -2.08
C GLN A 173 -30.00 7.13 -3.33
N GLU A 174 -28.86 6.77 -3.91
CA GLU A 174 -28.77 5.86 -5.06
C GLU A 174 -29.45 4.50 -4.78
N LEU A 175 -29.15 3.90 -3.62
CA LEU A 175 -29.68 2.58 -3.26
C LEU A 175 -31.18 2.61 -2.99
N LYS A 176 -31.68 3.63 -2.27
CA LYS A 176 -33.13 3.80 -2.04
C LYS A 176 -33.90 4.00 -3.34
N ALA A 177 -33.36 4.79 -4.28
CA ALA A 177 -33.98 4.97 -5.59
C ALA A 177 -34.07 3.65 -6.37
N LYS A 178 -33.04 2.80 -6.29
CA LYS A 178 -33.03 1.48 -6.93
C LYS A 178 -34.04 0.51 -6.31
N GLU A 179 -34.15 0.48 -4.98
CA GLU A 179 -35.14 -0.35 -4.28
C GLU A 179 -36.58 0.06 -4.64
N GLN A 180 -36.86 1.37 -4.72
CA GLN A 180 -38.16 1.88 -5.13
C GLN A 180 -38.49 1.54 -6.59
N ALA A 181 -37.53 1.66 -7.50
CA ALA A 181 -37.72 1.29 -8.91
C ALA A 181 -37.98 -0.21 -9.09
N GLY A 182 -37.27 -1.07 -8.34
CA GLY A 182 -37.50 -2.52 -8.35
C GLY A 182 -38.89 -2.90 -7.82
N ALA A 183 -39.33 -2.28 -6.72
CA ALA A 183 -40.65 -2.52 -6.14
C ALA A 183 -41.83 -2.06 -7.03
N GLN A 184 -41.59 -1.13 -7.97
CA GLN A 184 -42.59 -0.71 -8.95
C GLN A 184 -42.71 -1.67 -10.15
N LEU A 185 -41.65 -2.42 -10.47
CA LEU A 185 -41.63 -3.41 -11.56
C LEU A 185 -42.24 -4.77 -11.14
N GLU A 186 -42.21 -5.10 -9.84
CA GLU A 186 -42.71 -6.38 -9.31
C GLU A 186 -44.21 -6.39 -8.93
N LYS A 187 -44.96 -5.29 -9.11
CA LYS A 187 -46.42 -5.31 -8.95
C LYS A 187 -47.09 -5.85 -10.22
N PRO A 188 -47.67 -7.08 -10.23
CA PRO A 188 -48.49 -7.52 -11.34
C PRO A 188 -49.83 -6.78 -11.30
N SER A 189 -50.36 -6.45 -12.48
CA SER A 189 -51.76 -6.03 -12.66
C SER A 189 -52.73 -7.17 -12.37
#